data_AF-A0AAW6NL30-F1
#
_entry.id   AF-A0AAW6NL30-F1
#
_cell.length_a   1.000
_cell.length_b   1.000
_cell.length_c   1.000
_cell.angle_alpha   90.00
_cell.angle_beta   90.00
_cell.angle_gamma   90.00
#
_symmetry.space_group_name_H-M   'P 1'
#
loop_
_entity.id
_entity.type
_entity.pdbx_description
1 polymer ?
#
loop_
_entity_poly.entity_id
_entity_poly.type
_entity_poly.pdbx_seq_one_letter_code
_entity_poly.pdbx_strand_id
1 'polypeptide(L)' 'ETLQAITDLLTTLDKDWEKDFLPLCSDIFKRQILEASELTEEEAQKGFGFLQKRAKAAA' A
#
# COMPACT_ATOMS: atom_id res chain seq x y z
N GLU A 1 3.25 -6.52 -11.60
CA GLU A 1 2.60 -5.22 -11.98
C GLU A 1 1.79 -4.59 -10.84
N THR A 2 1.77 -5.21 -9.65
CA THR A 2 0.98 -4.72 -8.49
C THR A 2 1.49 -3.40 -7.91
N LEU A 3 2.81 -3.16 -7.90
CA LEU A 3 3.39 -1.91 -7.39
C LEU A 3 2.90 -0.69 -8.18
N GLN A 4 2.80 -0.79 -9.50
CA GLN A 4 2.29 0.29 -10.34
C GLN A 4 0.82 0.60 -9.98
N ALA A 5 -0.02 -0.42 -9.89
CA ALA A 5 -1.42 -0.25 -9.50
C ALA A 5 -1.59 0.38 -8.10
N ILE A 6 -0.71 0.05 -7.15
CA ILE A 6 -0.69 0.71 -5.83
C ILE A 6 -0.34 2.19 -5.98
N THR A 7 0.68 2.54 -6.76
CA THR A 7 1.08 3.94 -7.01
C THR A 7 -0.06 4.75 -7.63
N ASP A 8 -0.74 4.19 -8.64
CA ASP A 8 -1.88 4.85 -9.29
C ASP A 8 -3.03 5.09 -8.30
N LEU A 9 -3.31 4.10 -7.45
CA LEU A 9 -4.35 4.22 -6.43
C LEU A 9 -3.96 5.22 -5.32
N LEU A 10 -2.71 5.21 -4.86
CA LEU A 10 -2.20 6.19 -3.90
C LEU A 10 -2.32 7.61 -4.44
N THR A 11 -1.93 7.82 -5.70
CA THR A 11 -2.06 9.11 -6.38
C THR A 11 -3.53 9.57 -6.44
N THR A 12 -4.45 8.67 -6.78
CA THR A 12 -5.89 8.96 -6.81
C THR A 12 -6.44 9.35 -5.44
N LEU A 13 -5.84 8.83 -4.36
CA LEU A 13 -6.24 9.08 -2.98
C LEU A 13 -5.49 10.24 -2.33
N ASP A 14 -4.62 10.94 -3.07
CA ASP A 14 -3.70 11.95 -2.53
C ASP A 14 -2.86 11.41 -1.36
N LYS A 15 -2.39 10.17 -1.51
CA LYS A 15 -1.59 9.44 -0.51
C LYS A 15 -0.21 9.12 -1.03
N ASP A 16 0.71 8.90 -0.10
CA ASP A 16 2.11 8.63 -0.41
C ASP A 16 2.55 7.24 0.08
N TRP A 17 3.54 6.66 -0.60
CA TRP A 17 4.12 5.38 -0.20
C TRP A 17 4.74 5.47 1.20
N GLU A 18 5.65 6.41 1.42
CA GLU A 18 6.43 6.48 2.67
C GLU A 18 5.59 6.94 3.85
N LYS A 19 4.55 7.73 3.60
CA LYS A 19 3.71 8.32 4.66
C LYS A 19 2.47 7.51 4.98
N ASP A 20 1.88 6.83 4.00
CA ASP A 20 0.61 6.12 4.18
C ASP A 20 0.75 4.61 4.00
N PHE A 21 1.32 4.17 2.88
CA PHE A 21 1.26 2.76 2.48
C PHE A 21 2.29 1.88 3.19
N LEU A 22 3.57 2.28 3.20
CA LEU A 22 4.66 1.54 3.83
C LEU A 22 4.50 1.44 5.36
N PRO A 23 4.06 2.49 6.08
CA PRO A 23 3.73 2.37 7.51
C PRO A 23 2.55 1.41 7.75
N LEU A 24 1.53 1.42 6.89
CA LEU A 24 0.41 0.48 6.96
C LEU A 24 0.89 -0.96 6.75
N CYS A 25 1.68 -1.22 5.72
CA CYS A 25 2.27 -2.53 5.46
C CYS A 25 3.17 -2.97 6.62
N SER A 26 3.96 -2.06 7.18
CA SER A 26 4.82 -2.34 8.33
C SER A 26 4.02 -2.78 9.56
N ASP A 27 2.90 -2.12 9.85
CA ASP A 27 2.02 -2.50 10.96
C ASP A 27 1.30 -3.84 10.71
N ILE A 28 0.85 -4.10 9.48
CA ILE A 28 0.15 -5.34 9.12
C ILE A 28 1.10 -6.54 9.17
N PHE A 29 2.29 -6.41 8.60
CA PHE A 29 3.27 -7.50 8.49
C PHE A 29 4.19 -7.59 9.72
N LYS A 30 4.02 -6.68 10.70
CA LYS A 30 4.82 -6.63 11.93
C LYS A 30 6.33 -6.65 11.67
N ARG A 31 6.75 -6.01 10.57
CA ARG A 31 8.16 -5.81 10.19
C ARG A 31 8.36 -4.40 9.69
N GLN A 32 9.57 -3.87 9.77
CA GLN A 32 9.89 -2.58 9.18
C GLN A 32 10.00 -2.71 7.66
N ILE A 33 9.24 -1.91 6.92
CA ILE A 33 9.26 -1.81 5.47
C ILE A 33 9.48 -0.35 5.12
N LEU A 34 10.63 -0.05 4.56
CA LEU A 34 11.07 1.29 4.17
C LEU A 34 10.94 1.51 2.67
N GLU A 35 10.86 0.43 1.88
CA GLU A 35 10.82 0.51 0.43
C GLU A 35 9.73 -0.39 -0.17
N ALA A 36 9.20 -0.01 -1.33
CA ALA A 36 8.27 -0.86 -2.07
C ALA A 36 8.93 -2.16 -2.56
N SER A 37 10.24 -2.15 -2.82
CA SER A 37 11.07 -3.32 -3.20
C SER A 37 11.14 -4.39 -2.13
N GLU A 38 10.95 -4.02 -0.85
CA GLU A 38 10.97 -4.96 0.26
C GLU A 38 9.66 -5.74 0.39
N LEU A 39 8.60 -5.36 -0.32
CA LEU A 39 7.35 -6.09 -0.36
C LEU A 39 7.46 -7.27 -1.33
N THR A 40 7.08 -8.45 -0.84
CA THR A 40 6.80 -9.58 -1.74
C THR A 40 5.52 -9.32 -2.55
N GLU A 41 5.35 -10.00 -3.68
CA GLU A 41 4.16 -9.86 -4.53
C GLU A 41 2.87 -10.10 -3.71
N GLU A 42 2.86 -11.10 -2.82
CA GLU A 42 1.71 -11.41 -1.97
C GLU A 42 1.39 -10.29 -0.96
N GLU A 43 2.41 -9.66 -0.39
CA GLU A 43 2.25 -8.55 0.54
C GLU A 43 1.77 -7.28 -0.16
N ALA A 44 2.32 -7.00 -1.35
CA ALA A 44 1.84 -5.91 -2.20
C ALA A 44 0.37 -6.11 -2.57
N GLN A 45 -0.03 -7.32 -2.96
CA GLN A 45 -1.44 -7.63 -3.28
C GLN A 45 -2.36 -7.47 -2.06
N LYS A 46 -1.95 -7.94 -0.88
CA LYS A 46 -2.73 -7.75 0.36
C LYS A 46 -2.84 -6.27 0.72
N GLY A 47 -1.74 -5.53 0.72
CA GLY A 47 -1.71 -4.08 0.99
C GLY A 47 -2.60 -3.30 0.02
N PHE A 48 -2.52 -3.63 -1.27
CA PHE A 48 -3.37 -3.06 -2.31
C PHE A 48 -4.86 -3.28 -2.02
N GLY A 49 -5.25 -4.50 -1.63
CA GLY A 49 -6.62 -4.82 -1.24
C GLY A 49 -7.11 -4.02 -0.03
N PHE A 50 -6.26 -3.75 0.96
CA PHE A 50 -6.57 -2.85 2.07
C PHE A 50 -6.76 -1.41 1.59
N LEU A 51 -5.88 -0.92 0.73
CA LEU A 51 -5.96 0.44 0.18
C LEU A 51 -7.25 0.63 -0.63
N GLN A 52 -7.65 -0.34 -1.45
CA GLN A 52 -8.91 -0.33 -2.19
C GLN A 52 -10.14 -0.29 -1.28
N LYS A 53 -10.15 -1.07 -0.19
CA LYS A 53 -11.25 -1.02 0.79
C LYS A 53 -11.34 0.35 1.46
N ARG A 54 -10.19 0.95 1.78
CA ARG A 54 -10.12 2.28 2.41
C ARG A 54 -10.56 3.38 1.44
N ALA A 55 -10.20 3.27 0.16
CA ALA A 55 -10.68 4.15 -0.91
C ALA A 55 -12.22 4.12 -1.02
N LYS A 56 -12.80 2.92 -1.03
CA LYS A 56 -14.27 2.74 -1.08
C LYS A 56 -15.00 3.26 0.16
N ALA A 57 -14.35 3.29 1.32
CA ALA A 57 -14.93 3.78 2.56
C ALA A 57 -14.80 5.30 2.72
N ALA A 58 -13.90 5.94 1.97
CA ALA A 58 -13.69 7.39 1.96
C ALA A 58 -14.50 8.13 0.87
N ALA A 59 -15.14 7.37 -0.03
CA ALA A 59 -16.07 7.85 -1.07
C ALA A 59 -17.52 7.79 -0.58
#